data_AF-A0A2D8XMX1-F1
#
_entry.id   AF-A0A2D8XMX1-F1
#
_cell.length_a   1.000
_cell.length_b   1.000
_cell.length_c   1.000
_cell.angle_alpha   90.00
_cell.angle_beta   90.00
_cell.angle_gamma   90.00
#
_symmetry.space_group_name_H-M   'P 1'
#
loop_
_entity.id
_entity.type
_entity.pdbx_description
1 polymer ?
#
loop_
_entity_poly.entity_id
_entity_poly.type
_entity_poly.pdbx_seq_one_letter_code
_entity_poly.pdbx_strand_id
1 'polypeptide(L)'
;MRSLNTFVATSYKQRIGHTMGASGLLETGLLLNDLKRGIVPQILNRTEADDVFLSYDAPAPQGAFLSLAAGMGNVYSAALFSTEV
;
A
#
# COMPACT_ATOMS: atom_id res chain seq x y z
N MET A 1 20.71 -0.78 10.78
CA MET A 1 19.61 -1.54 11.41
C MET A 1 18.31 -0.88 10.99
N ARG A 2 17.39 -1.58 10.31
CA ARG A 2 16.08 -1.00 9.96
C ARG A 2 15.23 -0.95 11.24
N SER A 3 14.57 0.18 11.51
CA SER A 3 13.74 0.34 12.72
C SER A 3 12.38 -0.37 12.62
N LEU A 4 11.97 -0.79 11.42
CA LEU A 4 10.70 -1.45 11.14
C LEU A 4 10.92 -2.72 10.30
N ASN A 5 11.40 -3.80 10.94
CA ASN A 5 11.74 -5.04 10.23
C ASN A 5 10.54 -5.76 9.59
N THR A 6 9.32 -5.42 9.96
CA THR A 6 8.08 -6.03 9.47
C THR A 6 7.31 -5.15 8.49
N PHE A 7 7.79 -3.94 8.20
CA PHE A 7 7.10 -3.01 7.33
C PHE A 7 7.28 -3.38 5.85
N VAL A 8 6.16 -3.43 5.13
CA VAL A 8 6.08 -3.62 3.69
C VAL A 8 5.13 -2.58 3.09
N ALA A 9 5.34 -2.25 1.81
CA ALA A 9 4.60 -1.25 1.08
C ALA A 9 4.21 -1.75 -0.30
N THR A 10 3.02 -1.37 -0.75
CA THR A 10 2.51 -1.64 -2.09
C THR A 10 1.88 -0.38 -2.70
N SER A 11 1.58 -0.44 -4.00
CA SER A 11 0.78 0.54 -4.72
C SER A 11 0.03 -0.14 -5.85
N TYR A 12 -1.18 0.34 -6.09
CA TYR A 12 -2.08 -0.15 -7.13
C TYR A 12 -2.06 0.73 -8.38
N LYS A 13 -1.29 1.83 -8.43
CA LYS A 13 -1.23 2.71 -9.62
C LYS A 13 -0.84 1.95 -10.89
N GLN A 14 0.03 0.96 -10.77
CA GLN A 14 0.46 0.13 -11.90
C GLN A 14 -0.61 -0.88 -12.35
N ARG A 15 -1.67 -1.07 -11.56
CA ARG A 15 -2.84 -1.91 -11.87
C ARG A 15 -4.02 -1.09 -12.40
N ILE A 16 -4.31 0.06 -11.78
CA ILE A 16 -5.53 0.84 -12.05
C ILE A 16 -5.27 2.23 -12.64
N GLY A 17 -4.01 2.60 -12.85
CA GLY A 17 -3.62 3.94 -13.26
C GLY A 17 -3.64 4.96 -12.12
N HIS A 18 -3.30 6.20 -12.44
CA HIS A 18 -3.41 7.31 -11.49
C HIS A 18 -4.80 7.93 -11.59
N THR A 19 -5.69 7.63 -10.63
CA THR A 19 -7.10 8.05 -10.65
C THR A 19 -7.32 9.44 -10.05
N MET A 20 -6.32 10.32 -10.17
CA MET A 20 -6.36 11.70 -9.68
C MET A 20 -6.78 11.76 -8.20
N GLY A 21 -7.71 12.66 -7.85
CA GLY A 21 -8.15 12.88 -6.46
C GLY A 21 -8.75 11.64 -5.77
N ALA A 22 -9.21 10.64 -6.52
CA ALA A 22 -9.76 9.40 -5.95
C ALA A 22 -8.66 8.37 -5.58
N SER A 23 -7.40 8.61 -5.93
CA SER A 23 -6.32 7.61 -5.80
C SER A 23 -6.18 7.06 -4.39
N GLY A 24 -6.12 7.94 -3.38
CA GLY A 24 -5.98 7.50 -1.99
C GLY A 24 -7.12 6.57 -1.54
N LEU A 25 -8.37 6.93 -1.87
CA LEU A 25 -9.54 6.13 -1.49
C LEU A 25 -9.57 4.76 -2.20
N LEU A 26 -9.30 4.74 -3.51
CA LEU A 26 -9.34 3.49 -4.28
C LEU A 26 -8.22 2.54 -3.86
N GLU A 27 -6.97 3.03 -3.72
CA GLU A 27 -5.86 2.19 -3.26
C GLU A 27 -6.09 1.66 -1.83
N THR A 28 -6.72 2.45 -0.95
CA THR A 28 -7.11 2.01 0.40
C THR A 28 -8.10 0.85 0.36
N GLY A 29 -9.17 0.98 -0.44
CA GLY A 29 -10.20 -0.06 -0.54
C GLY A 29 -9.66 -1.35 -1.16
N LEU A 30 -8.79 -1.24 -2.17
CA LEU A 30 -8.11 -2.39 -2.76
C LEU A 30 -7.21 -3.11 -1.76
N LEU A 31 -6.40 -2.36 -1.00
CA LEU A 31 -5.57 -2.93 0.06
C LEU A 31 -6.42 -3.62 1.12
N LEU A 32 -7.52 -3.01 1.57
CA LEU A 32 -8.42 -3.64 2.54
C LEU A 32 -8.97 -4.98 2.04
N ASN A 33 -9.31 -5.09 0.76
CA ASN A 33 -9.77 -6.34 0.16
C ASN A 33 -8.67 -7.41 0.09
N ASP A 34 -7.44 -7.02 -0.22
CA ASP A 34 -6.31 -7.96 -0.28
C ASP A 34 -5.85 -8.39 1.12
N LEU A 35 -5.89 -7.50 2.11
CA LEU A 35 -5.64 -7.84 3.51
C LEU A 35 -6.66 -8.86 4.03
N LYS A 36 -7.95 -8.75 3.65
CA LYS A 36 -8.98 -9.77 3.94
C LYS A 36 -8.68 -11.13 3.31
N ARG A 37 -7.90 -11.17 2.24
CA ARG A 37 -7.41 -12.40 1.57
C ARG A 37 -6.08 -12.88 2.14
N GLY A 38 -5.50 -12.16 3.10
CA GLY A 38 -4.24 -12.51 3.75
C GLY A 38 -2.98 -12.13 2.96
N ILE A 39 -3.08 -11.21 1.99
CA ILE A 39 -1.94 -10.83 1.15
C ILE A 39 -1.74 -9.30 1.09
N VAL A 40 -0.49 -8.89 0.86
CA VAL A 40 -0.14 -7.58 0.31
C VAL A 40 0.44 -7.81 -1.08
N PRO A 41 -0.18 -7.31 -2.15
CA PRO A 41 0.25 -7.64 -3.51
C PRO A 41 1.55 -6.92 -3.87
N GLN A 42 2.28 -7.50 -4.82
CA GLN A 42 3.41 -6.85 -5.46
C GLN A 42 3.00 -5.57 -6.20
N ILE A 43 3.94 -4.63 -6.26
CA ILE A 43 3.91 -3.49 -7.17
C ILE A 43 4.31 -4.00 -8.56
N LEU A 44 3.41 -3.89 -9.53
CA LEU A 44 3.71 -4.31 -10.90
C LEU A 44 4.77 -3.40 -11.54
N ASN A 45 5.46 -3.91 -12.56
CA ASN A 45 6.45 -3.18 -13.38
C ASN A 45 7.67 -2.66 -12.60
N ARG A 46 8.00 -3.26 -11.45
CA ARG A 46 9.30 -3.02 -10.81
C ARG A 46 10.44 -3.60 -11.66
N THR A 47 11.52 -2.84 -11.80
CA THR A 47 12.73 -3.26 -12.52
C THR A 47 13.82 -3.79 -11.60
N GLU A 48 13.65 -3.60 -10.29
CA GLU A 48 14.60 -4.02 -9.25
C GLU A 48 13.85 -4.75 -8.13
N ALA A 49 14.46 -5.82 -7.64
CA ALA A 49 13.94 -6.61 -6.52
C ALA A 49 14.08 -5.84 -5.20
N ASP A 50 12.99 -5.79 -4.44
CA ASP A 50 12.87 -5.04 -3.19
C ASP A 50 11.83 -5.71 -2.28
N ASP A 51 12.24 -5.95 -1.03
CA ASP A 51 11.46 -6.64 -0.01
C ASP A 51 10.57 -5.68 0.79
N VAL A 52 10.81 -4.36 0.72
CA VAL A 52 10.01 -3.34 1.38
C VAL A 52 8.96 -2.82 0.42
N PHE A 53 9.38 -2.32 -0.74
CA PHE A 53 8.47 -1.94 -1.81
C PHE A 53 8.25 -3.15 -2.71
N LEU A 54 7.25 -3.94 -2.34
CA LEU A 54 7.14 -5.34 -2.72
C LEU A 54 7.27 -5.60 -4.23
N SER A 55 8.24 -6.46 -4.57
CA SER A 55 8.43 -7.01 -5.93
C SER A 55 7.76 -8.36 -6.14
N TYR A 56 7.16 -8.91 -5.10
CA TYR A 56 6.41 -10.17 -5.08
C TYR A 56 5.32 -10.07 -4.02
N ASP A 57 4.27 -10.89 -4.15
CA ASP A 57 3.17 -10.89 -3.17
C ASP A 57 3.72 -11.36 -1.81
N ALA A 58 3.36 -10.65 -0.74
CA ALA A 58 3.79 -10.96 0.62
C ALA A 58 2.59 -11.35 1.50
N PRO A 59 2.79 -12.15 2.55
CA PRO A 59 1.77 -12.37 3.58
C PRO A 59 1.36 -11.05 4.23
N ALA A 60 0.06 -10.87 4.47
CA ALA A 60 -0.45 -9.70 5.18
C ALA A 60 0.09 -9.66 6.62
N PRO A 61 0.82 -8.59 7.03
CA PRO A 61 1.20 -8.40 8.41
C PRO A 61 -0.04 -8.20 9.29
N GLN A 62 0.05 -8.59 10.56
CA GLN A 62 -0.97 -8.23 11.54
C GLN A 62 -0.85 -6.75 11.93
N GLY A 63 -1.98 -6.14 12.26
CA GLY A 63 -2.06 -4.79 12.81
C GLY A 63 -2.57 -3.75 11.82
N ALA A 64 -2.35 -2.49 12.17
CA ALA A 64 -2.83 -1.36 11.40
C ALA A 64 -2.06 -1.17 10.09
N PHE A 65 -2.72 -0.58 9.09
CA PHE A 65 -2.07 -0.18 7.83
C PHE A 65 -2.20 1.32 7.59
N LEU A 66 -1.24 1.87 6.84
CA LEU A 66 -1.20 3.28 6.46
C LEU A 66 -1.62 3.43 5.00
N SER A 67 -2.53 4.37 4.76
CA SER A 67 -2.83 4.88 3.42
C SER A 67 -2.22 6.26 3.27
N LEU A 68 -1.37 6.42 2.25
CA LEU A 68 -0.67 7.66 1.94
C LEU A 68 -1.08 8.14 0.56
N ALA A 69 -1.43 9.42 0.44
CA ALA A 69 -1.66 10.07 -0.84
C ALA A 69 -0.98 11.43 -0.89
N ALA A 70 -0.52 11.79 -2.09
CA ALA A 70 0.09 13.08 -2.39
C ALA A 70 -0.62 13.68 -3.61
N GLY A 71 -0.86 14.98 -3.56
CA GLY A 71 -1.47 15.77 -4.63
C GLY A 71 -0.66 17.03 -4.95
N MET A 72 -0.99 17.66 -6.08
CA MET A 72 -0.40 18.94 -6.47
C MET A 72 -0.66 20.02 -5.40
N GLY A 73 0.25 20.98 -5.31
CA GLY A 73 0.11 22.09 -4.36
C GLY A 73 0.58 21.77 -2.95
N ASN A 74 1.54 20.84 -2.80
CA ASN A 74 2.11 20.47 -1.50
C ASN A 74 1.08 19.85 -0.54
N VAL A 75 0.11 19.10 -1.08
CA VAL A 75 -0.94 18.44 -0.30
C VAL A 75 -0.56 16.98 -0.09
N TYR A 76 -0.48 16.58 1.18
CA TYR A 76 -0.23 15.20 1.59
C TYR A 76 -1.31 14.79 2.57
N SER A 77 -1.81 13.57 2.43
CA SER A 77 -2.72 12.96 3.39
C SER A 77 -2.19 11.61 3.84
N ALA A 78 -2.43 11.32 5.12
CA ALA A 78 -2.13 10.05 5.75
C ALA A 78 -3.34 9.63 6.56
N ALA A 79 -3.75 8.36 6.42
CA ALA A 79 -4.79 7.75 7.21
C ALA A 79 -4.27 6.42 7.75
N LEU A 80 -4.42 6.20 9.07
CA LEU A 80 -4.10 4.95 9.74
C LEU A 80 -5.40 4.19 10.01
N PHE A 81 -5.47 2.94 9.56
CA PHE A 81 -6.63 2.09 9.73
C PHE A 81 -6.29 0.90 10.61
N SER A 82 -7.12 0.62 11.62
CA SER A 82 -7.09 -0.66 12.32
C SER A 82 -7.87 -1.70 11.52
N THR A 83 -7.37 -2.93 11.50
CA THR A 83 -8.09 -4.10 10.97
C THR A 83 -8.80 -4.89 12.06
N GLU A 84 -8.64 -4.49 13.33
CA GLU A 84 -9.34 -5.06 14.48
C GLU A 84 -10.77 -4.50 14.54
N VAL A 85 -11.75 -5.36 14.86
CA VAL A 85 -13.18 -5.02 15.00
C VAL A 85 -13.60 -5.24 16.44
#